data_AF-A0A3S0PSI6-F1
#
_entry.id   AF-A0A3S0PSI6-F1
#
_cell.length_a   1.000
_cell.length_b   1.000
_cell.length_c   1.000
_cell.angle_alpha   90.00
_cell.angle_beta   90.00
_cell.angle_gamma   90.00
#
_symmetry.space_group_name_H-M   'P 1'
#
loop_
_entity.id
_entity.type
_entity.pdbx_description
1 polymer ?
#
loop_
_entity_poly.entity_id
_entity_poly.type
_entity_poly.pdbx_seq_one_letter_code
_entity_poly.pdbx_strand_id
1 'polypeptide(L)'
;MDEVMGLNETFQKTVSSTTFTNHLQDESAHDLVLAKLNASNLTARNVEEWKEKLKIRPAATIDDGEETGNVYTKAQIEEIVNILQEQIELLKGSGASSSFGGILRPNDNIIVKPGSAKWFWAGSGVYENASGVKVENFGIISFDGSVWSVLEVNMPGGGTDGFIDLTQED
;
A
#
# COMPACT_ATOMS: atom_id res chain seq x y z
N MET A 1 22.28 52.39 -48.31
CA MET A 1 22.41 51.70 -47.02
C MET A 1 22.19 50.24 -47.30
N ASP A 2 23.20 49.41 -47.09
CA ASP A 2 23.04 47.97 -47.24
C ASP A 2 22.34 47.45 -45.98
N GLU A 3 21.24 46.75 -46.19
CA GLU A 3 20.50 46.08 -45.13
C GLU A 3 21.38 44.96 -44.57
N VAL A 4 21.71 45.00 -43.29
CA VAL A 4 22.45 43.92 -42.64
C VAL A 4 21.52 42.73 -42.51
N MET A 5 21.73 41.73 -43.37
CA MET A 5 20.94 40.49 -43.41
C MET A 5 20.84 39.85 -42.01
N GLY A 6 19.63 39.55 -41.55
CA GLY A 6 19.36 38.93 -40.25
C GLY A 6 19.27 39.88 -39.05
N LEU A 7 19.56 41.18 -39.21
CA LEU A 7 19.44 42.16 -38.12
C LEU A 7 17.98 42.30 -37.65
N ASN A 8 17.03 42.38 -38.59
CA ASN A 8 15.61 42.46 -38.27
C ASN A 8 15.14 41.19 -37.53
N GLU A 9 15.51 40.00 -38.02
CA GLU A 9 15.19 38.71 -37.38
C GLU A 9 15.76 38.58 -35.97
N THR A 10 16.94 39.16 -35.73
CA THR A 10 17.57 39.18 -34.40
C THR A 10 16.83 40.13 -33.46
N PHE A 11 16.38 41.28 -33.96
CA PHE A 11 15.61 42.23 -33.17
C PHE A 11 14.26 41.65 -32.73
N GLN A 12 13.61 40.84 -33.58
CA GLN A 12 12.35 40.16 -33.23
C GLN A 12 12.51 39.07 -32.15
N LYS A 13 13.73 38.64 -31.84
CA LYS A 13 14.01 37.72 -30.72
C LYS A 13 14.23 38.44 -29.39
N THR A 14 14.19 39.76 -29.38
CA THR A 14 14.34 40.57 -28.16
C THR A 14 12.98 41.04 -27.65
N VAL A 15 12.88 41.25 -26.35
CA VAL A 15 11.72 41.89 -25.71
C VAL A 15 12.12 43.26 -25.22
N SER A 16 11.14 44.17 -25.07
CA SER A 16 11.42 45.48 -24.49
C SER A 16 11.92 45.36 -23.04
N SER A 17 12.72 46.33 -22.59
CA SER A 17 13.20 46.37 -21.20
C SER A 17 12.04 46.40 -20.19
N THR A 18 10.95 47.08 -20.54
CA THR A 18 9.71 47.11 -19.74
C THR A 18 9.08 45.72 -19.65
N THR A 19 8.98 44.99 -20.77
CA THR A 19 8.44 43.63 -20.80
C THR A 19 9.27 42.68 -19.94
N PHE A 20 10.60 42.76 -20.05
CA PHE A 20 11.52 41.96 -19.23
C PHE A 20 11.39 42.28 -17.74
N THR A 21 11.33 43.57 -17.39
CA THR A 21 11.21 44.01 -15.99
C THR A 21 9.87 43.57 -15.40
N ASN A 22 8.78 43.69 -16.16
CA ASN A 22 7.46 43.23 -15.72
C ASN A 22 7.45 41.71 -15.49
N HIS A 23 8.08 40.93 -16.38
CA HIS A 23 8.22 39.48 -16.20
C HIS A 23 9.04 39.13 -14.95
N LEU A 24 10.11 39.88 -14.66
CA LEU A 24 10.96 39.65 -13.48
C LEU A 24 10.24 39.94 -12.15
N GLN A 25 9.29 40.87 -12.15
CA GLN A 25 8.52 41.27 -10.96
C GLN A 25 7.20 40.49 -10.80
N ASP A 26 6.81 39.72 -11.82
CA ASP A 26 5.61 38.90 -11.79
C ASP A 26 5.91 37.55 -11.11
N GLU A 27 5.49 37.43 -9.85
CA GLU A 27 5.64 36.20 -9.05
C GLU A 27 4.93 34.99 -9.69
N SER A 28 3.99 35.23 -10.61
CA SER A 28 3.22 34.20 -11.32
C SER A 28 3.70 33.95 -12.74
N ALA A 29 4.78 34.59 -13.18
CA ALA A 29 5.27 34.52 -14.56
C ALA A 29 5.57 33.11 -15.08
N HIS A 30 5.78 32.15 -14.17
CA HIS A 30 6.06 30.75 -14.48
C HIS A 30 5.06 29.76 -13.87
N ASP A 31 3.97 30.22 -13.27
CA ASP A 31 3.01 29.35 -12.56
C ASP A 31 2.37 28.29 -13.47
N LEU A 32 2.37 28.48 -14.78
CA LEU A 32 1.86 27.52 -15.76
C LEU A 32 2.85 26.40 -16.11
N VAL A 33 4.14 26.57 -15.80
CA VAL A 33 5.23 25.69 -16.25
C VAL A 33 6.15 25.20 -15.13
N LEU A 34 6.23 25.92 -14.01
CA LEU A 34 7.00 25.55 -12.83
C LEU A 34 6.07 25.33 -11.64
N ALA A 35 6.35 24.32 -10.82
CA ALA A 35 5.66 24.13 -9.54
C ALA A 35 6.11 25.21 -8.53
N LYS A 36 5.17 25.80 -7.80
CA LYS A 36 5.47 26.65 -6.63
C LYS A 36 6.14 25.80 -5.55
N LEU A 37 6.88 26.46 -4.67
CA LEU A 37 7.53 25.80 -3.52
C LEU A 37 6.54 25.00 -2.66
N ASN A 38 5.32 25.52 -2.50
CA ASN A 38 4.22 24.86 -1.77
C ASN A 38 3.27 24.06 -2.69
N ALA A 39 3.62 23.89 -3.96
CA ALA A 39 2.85 23.14 -4.96
C ALA A 39 1.40 23.61 -5.20
N SER A 40 1.01 24.81 -4.73
CA SER A 40 -0.40 25.24 -4.76
C SER A 40 -0.95 25.49 -6.16
N ASN A 41 -0.09 25.56 -7.17
CA ASN A 41 -0.45 25.68 -8.59
C ASN A 41 -0.51 24.35 -9.35
N LEU A 42 -0.27 23.21 -8.68
CA LEU A 42 -0.40 21.90 -9.31
C LEU A 42 -1.87 21.50 -9.43
N THR A 43 -2.26 21.02 -10.61
CA THR A 43 -3.56 20.35 -10.80
C THR A 43 -3.47 18.89 -10.38
N ALA A 44 -4.62 18.25 -10.09
CA ALA A 44 -4.67 16.81 -9.81
C ALA A 44 -3.99 15.97 -10.91
N ARG A 45 -4.14 16.37 -12.18
CA ARG A 45 -3.48 15.71 -13.31
C ARG A 45 -1.95 15.82 -13.24
N ASN A 46 -1.41 16.99 -12.87
CA ASN A 46 0.04 17.15 -12.71
C ASN A 46 0.58 16.23 -11.62
N VAL A 47 -0.15 16.11 -10.50
CA VAL A 47 0.22 15.23 -9.40
C VAL A 47 0.30 13.78 -9.85
N GLU A 48 -0.71 13.28 -10.58
CA GLU A 48 -0.71 11.91 -11.10
C GLU A 48 0.40 11.65 -12.12
N GLU A 49 0.59 12.55 -13.09
CA GLU A 49 1.68 12.46 -14.08
C GLU A 49 3.05 12.43 -13.37
N TRP A 50 3.23 13.21 -12.29
CA TRP A 50 4.47 13.21 -11.51
C TRP A 50 4.67 11.94 -10.70
N LYS A 51 3.62 11.42 -10.05
CA LYS A 51 3.67 10.13 -9.34
C LYS A 51 4.17 9.01 -10.26
N GLU A 52 3.62 8.95 -11.49
CA GLU A 52 4.04 7.97 -12.50
C GLU A 52 5.51 8.16 -12.89
N LYS A 53 5.93 9.39 -13.21
CA LYS A 53 7.31 9.69 -13.65
C LYS A 53 8.36 9.45 -12.57
N LEU A 54 8.03 9.80 -11.32
CA LEU A 54 8.89 9.56 -10.16
C LEU A 54 8.87 8.09 -9.73
N LYS A 55 8.06 7.25 -10.38
CA LYS A 55 7.83 5.84 -10.01
C LYS A 55 7.42 5.71 -8.54
N ILE A 56 6.67 6.70 -8.04
CA ILE A 56 6.01 6.60 -6.74
C ILE A 56 4.88 5.60 -6.93
N ARG A 57 5.20 4.35 -6.64
CA ARG A 57 4.18 3.31 -6.47
C ARG A 57 3.46 3.56 -5.15
N PRO A 58 2.23 3.05 -4.96
CA PRO A 58 1.67 2.88 -3.64
C PRO A 58 2.61 1.95 -2.86
N ALA A 59 3.63 2.50 -2.21
CA ALA A 59 4.23 1.85 -1.06
C ALA A 59 3.21 1.99 0.07
N ALA A 60 3.09 1.00 0.94
CA ALA A 60 2.19 1.02 2.09
C ALA A 60 2.55 2.16 3.05
N THR A 61 2.23 3.40 2.67
CA THR A 61 2.26 4.58 3.49
C THR A 61 0.90 4.61 4.16
N ILE A 62 0.90 4.40 5.47
CA ILE A 62 -0.25 4.69 6.34
C ILE A 62 -0.64 6.13 6.01
N ASP A 63 -1.73 6.31 5.28
CA ASP A 63 -2.15 7.65 4.84
C ASP A 63 -2.77 8.38 6.02
N ASP A 64 -2.51 9.69 6.08
CA ASP A 64 -3.17 10.62 6.98
C ASP A 64 -4.44 11.11 6.26
N GLY A 65 -5.58 10.43 6.45
CA GLY A 65 -6.87 10.90 5.94
C GLY A 65 -7.90 9.82 5.59
N GLU A 66 -8.99 10.25 4.94
CA GLU A 66 -10.13 9.42 4.51
C GLU A 66 -10.02 8.91 3.05
N GLU A 67 -8.92 9.20 2.34
CA GLU A 67 -8.78 8.85 0.93
C GLU A 67 -8.44 7.36 0.73
N THR A 68 -9.22 6.69 -0.11
CA THR A 68 -9.14 5.25 -0.36
C THR A 68 -8.07 4.92 -1.40
N GLY A 69 -6.80 4.97 -1.00
CA GLY A 69 -5.78 4.07 -1.55
C GLY A 69 -5.99 2.65 -1.01
N ASN A 70 -5.30 1.63 -1.53
CA ASN A 70 -5.35 0.23 -1.06
C ASN A 70 -4.79 0.05 0.38
N VAL A 71 -5.18 0.91 1.32
CA VAL A 71 -4.59 1.10 2.65
C VAL A 71 -5.74 1.18 3.64
N TYR A 72 -5.68 0.34 4.67
CA TYR A 72 -6.61 0.39 5.80
C TYR A 72 -6.44 1.69 6.57
N THR A 73 -7.55 2.35 6.91
CA THR A 73 -7.56 3.48 7.86
C THR A 73 -7.09 3.02 9.24
N LYS A 74 -6.63 3.95 10.07
CA LYS A 74 -6.21 3.64 11.45
C LYS A 74 -7.29 2.93 12.27
N ALA A 75 -8.55 3.35 12.13
CA ALA A 75 -9.68 2.72 12.81
C ALA A 75 -9.89 1.27 12.33
N GLN A 76 -9.77 1.01 11.03
CA GLN A 76 -9.83 -0.35 10.48
C GLN A 76 -8.67 -1.21 10.98
N ILE A 77 -7.46 -0.65 11.09
CA ILE A 77 -6.31 -1.36 11.67
C ILE A 77 -6.55 -1.68 13.14
N GLU A 78 -7.07 -0.72 13.93
CA GLU A 78 -7.41 -0.95 15.34
C GLU A 78 -8.46 -2.06 15.50
N GLU A 79 -9.50 -2.07 14.66
CA GLU A 79 -10.52 -3.13 14.65
C GLU A 79 -9.91 -4.50 14.29
N ILE A 80 -9.10 -4.55 13.23
CA ILE A 80 -8.37 -5.77 12.83
C ILE A 80 -7.50 -6.26 13.99
N VAL A 81 -6.70 -5.40 14.61
CA VAL A 81 -5.81 -5.77 15.72
C VAL A 81 -6.60 -6.33 16.91
N ASN A 82 -7.75 -5.73 17.24
CA ASN A 82 -8.59 -6.22 18.34
C ASN A 82 -9.16 -7.62 18.03
N ILE A 83 -9.67 -7.84 16.81
CA ILE A 83 -10.16 -9.16 16.37
C ILE A 83 -9.05 -10.20 16.49
N LEU A 84 -7.84 -9.89 16.01
CA LEU A 84 -6.71 -10.82 16.07
C LEU A 84 -6.29 -11.11 17.52
N GLN A 85 -6.33 -10.10 18.41
CA GLN A 85 -6.03 -10.29 19.82
C GLN A 85 -7.04 -11.22 20.51
N GLU A 86 -8.33 -11.00 20.31
CA GLU A 86 -9.39 -11.84 20.88
C GLU A 86 -9.26 -13.30 20.43
N GLN A 87 -9.00 -13.51 19.13
CA GLN A 87 -8.81 -14.85 18.57
C GLN A 87 -7.54 -15.53 19.06
N ILE A 88 -6.45 -14.78 19.22
CA ILE A 88 -5.22 -15.28 19.86
C ILE A 88 -5.51 -15.72 21.31
N GLU A 89 -6.30 -14.96 22.07
CA GLU A 89 -6.67 -15.34 23.44
C GLU A 89 -7.57 -16.58 23.48
N LEU A 90 -8.52 -16.72 22.54
CA LEU A 90 -9.32 -17.95 22.40
C LEU A 90 -8.44 -19.18 22.10
N LEU A 91 -7.43 -19.03 21.23
CA LEU A 91 -6.48 -20.10 20.91
C LEU A 91 -5.55 -20.43 22.08
N LYS A 92 -5.20 -19.46 22.93
CA LYS A 92 -4.46 -19.68 24.18
C LYS A 92 -5.30 -20.37 25.27
N GLY A 93 -6.62 -20.51 25.07
CA GLY A 93 -7.63 -21.05 25.99
C GLY A 93 -7.47 -22.50 26.48
N SER A 94 -6.26 -23.05 26.50
CA SER A 94 -5.98 -24.35 27.12
C SER A 94 -4.52 -24.49 27.60
N GLY A 95 -3.89 -23.43 28.15
CA GLY A 95 -2.65 -23.56 28.92
C GLY A 95 -1.40 -24.06 28.17
N ALA A 96 -1.49 -24.30 26.85
CA ALA A 96 -0.35 -24.61 26.00
C ALA A 96 0.31 -23.29 25.55
N SER A 97 1.61 -23.14 25.78
CA SER A 97 2.40 -22.05 25.20
C SER A 97 2.57 -22.29 23.70
N SER A 98 1.55 -21.94 22.90
CA SER A 98 1.63 -22.03 21.45
C SER A 98 2.54 -20.93 20.92
N SER A 99 3.50 -21.31 20.08
CA SER A 99 4.43 -20.37 19.45
C SER A 99 3.98 -20.03 18.04
N PHE A 100 4.23 -18.80 17.60
CA PHE A 100 3.99 -18.43 16.20
C PHE A 100 4.87 -19.29 15.28
N GLY A 101 4.24 -19.84 14.24
CA GLY A 101 4.86 -20.76 13.28
C GLY A 101 5.19 -20.11 11.93
N GLY A 102 4.55 -18.99 11.59
CA GLY A 102 4.74 -18.29 10.32
C GLY A 102 3.43 -17.98 9.60
N ILE A 103 3.58 -17.54 8.35
CA ILE A 103 2.49 -17.33 7.39
C ILE A 103 2.55 -18.49 6.40
N LEU A 104 1.40 -19.07 6.10
CA LEU A 104 1.27 -20.24 5.24
C LEU A 104 0.47 -19.93 3.98
N ARG A 105 0.91 -20.57 2.90
CA ARG A 105 0.21 -20.75 1.64
C ARG A 105 -0.24 -22.22 1.52
N PRO A 106 -1.31 -22.54 0.77
CA PRO A 106 -1.83 -23.91 0.64
C PRO A 106 -0.78 -24.96 0.24
N ASN A 107 0.23 -24.57 -0.55
CA ASN A 107 1.28 -25.46 -1.04
C ASN A 107 2.55 -25.50 -0.17
N ASP A 108 2.60 -24.72 0.92
CA ASP A 108 3.79 -24.68 1.79
C ASP A 108 3.96 -26.00 2.53
N ASN A 109 5.20 -26.44 2.74
CA ASN A 109 5.48 -27.66 3.51
C ASN A 109 5.60 -27.36 5.01
N ILE A 110 4.55 -27.65 5.78
CA ILE A 110 4.46 -27.36 7.21
C ILE A 110 5.09 -28.49 8.00
N ILE A 111 6.15 -28.20 8.76
CA ILE A 111 6.82 -29.17 9.63
C ILE A 111 6.72 -28.69 11.08
N VAL A 112 5.93 -29.41 11.88
CA VAL A 112 5.78 -29.19 13.32
C VAL A 112 6.37 -30.36 14.09
N LYS A 113 7.08 -30.07 15.19
CA LYS A 113 7.56 -31.13 16.09
C LYS A 113 6.37 -31.65 16.91
N PRO A 114 6.17 -32.98 17.02
CA PRO A 114 5.14 -33.54 17.88
C PRO A 114 5.25 -33.01 19.32
N GLY A 115 4.12 -32.67 19.93
CA GLY A 115 4.07 -32.05 21.27
C GLY A 115 4.49 -30.56 21.32
N SER A 116 4.83 -29.93 20.19
CA SER A 116 5.09 -28.49 20.12
C SER A 116 3.90 -27.76 19.50
N ALA A 117 3.10 -27.09 20.34
CA ALA A 117 1.96 -26.32 19.87
C ALA A 117 2.41 -25.12 19.02
N LYS A 118 1.80 -24.96 17.84
CA LYS A 118 2.07 -23.86 16.90
C LYS A 118 0.80 -23.30 16.30
N TRP A 119 0.83 -22.02 15.95
CA TRP A 119 -0.24 -21.39 15.19
C TRP A 119 0.35 -20.58 14.03
N PHE A 120 -0.42 -20.48 12.95
CA PHE A 120 0.00 -19.93 11.68
C PHE A 120 -1.09 -19.04 11.10
N TRP A 121 -0.68 -17.96 10.42
CA TRP A 121 -1.60 -17.24 9.54
C TRP A 121 -1.75 -17.99 8.23
N ALA A 122 -2.97 -18.10 7.72
CA ALA A 122 -3.28 -18.84 6.52
C ALA A 122 -4.15 -18.00 5.60
N GLY A 123 -3.73 -17.88 4.34
CA GLY A 123 -4.59 -17.38 3.26
C GLY A 123 -5.62 -18.43 2.84
N SER A 124 -6.45 -18.08 1.87
CA SER A 124 -7.50 -18.97 1.37
C SER A 124 -6.89 -20.19 0.65
N GLY A 125 -7.57 -21.33 0.79
CA GLY A 125 -7.21 -22.57 0.11
C GLY A 125 -7.28 -23.80 1.02
N VAL A 126 -6.75 -24.90 0.50
CA VAL A 126 -6.76 -26.22 1.15
C VAL A 126 -5.34 -26.61 1.50
N TYR A 127 -5.10 -26.85 2.79
CA TYR A 127 -3.79 -27.18 3.34
C TYR A 127 -3.69 -28.69 3.55
N GLU A 128 -3.38 -29.41 2.48
CA GLU A 128 -3.35 -30.90 2.45
C GLU A 128 -2.43 -31.48 3.53
N ASN A 129 -1.30 -30.83 3.79
CA ASN A 129 -0.34 -31.25 4.80
C ASN A 129 -0.66 -30.80 6.23
N ALA A 130 -1.73 -30.02 6.43
CA ALA A 130 -2.37 -29.73 7.71
C ALA A 130 -3.71 -30.47 7.81
N SER A 131 -3.73 -31.75 7.46
CA SER A 131 -4.92 -32.61 7.46
C SER A 131 -6.05 -32.15 6.53
N GLY A 132 -5.73 -31.47 5.43
CA GLY A 132 -6.72 -31.01 4.45
C GLY A 132 -7.63 -29.89 4.98
N VAL A 133 -7.17 -29.12 5.97
CA VAL A 133 -7.90 -27.96 6.50
C VAL A 133 -8.19 -26.98 5.36
N LYS A 134 -9.45 -26.54 5.27
CA LYS A 134 -9.89 -25.51 4.33
C LYS A 134 -10.03 -24.17 5.03
N VAL A 135 -9.49 -23.13 4.41
CA VAL A 135 -9.69 -21.72 4.77
C VAL A 135 -10.36 -21.05 3.58
N GLU A 136 -11.56 -20.50 3.75
CA GLU A 136 -12.26 -19.85 2.62
C GLU A 136 -11.64 -18.50 2.27
N ASN A 137 -11.22 -17.74 3.29
CA ASN A 137 -10.73 -16.37 3.14
C ASN A 137 -9.38 -16.19 3.85
N PHE A 138 -9.41 -15.73 5.11
CA PHE A 138 -8.24 -15.61 5.97
C PHE A 138 -8.52 -16.36 7.27
N GLY A 139 -7.52 -17.06 7.77
CA GLY A 139 -7.68 -17.95 8.90
C GLY A 139 -6.42 -18.09 9.75
N ILE A 140 -6.62 -18.61 10.95
CA ILE A 140 -5.55 -19.12 11.79
C ILE A 140 -5.62 -20.64 11.75
N ILE A 141 -4.54 -21.28 11.31
CA ILE A 141 -4.35 -22.72 11.43
C ILE A 141 -3.53 -22.97 12.69
N SER A 142 -3.99 -23.86 13.56
CA SER A 142 -3.30 -24.22 14.79
C SER A 142 -3.05 -25.73 14.87
N PHE A 143 -1.96 -26.09 15.53
CA PHE A 143 -1.58 -27.44 15.89
C PHE A 143 -1.35 -27.48 17.38
N ASP A 144 -2.08 -28.32 18.11
CA ASP A 144 -1.97 -28.42 19.57
C ASP A 144 -0.81 -29.33 20.05
N GLY A 145 -0.09 -29.96 19.11
CA GLY A 145 0.91 -30.99 19.38
C GLY A 145 0.50 -32.37 18.88
N SER A 146 -0.78 -32.57 18.56
CA SER A 146 -1.38 -33.82 18.07
C SER A 146 -2.39 -33.61 16.94
N VAL A 147 -3.20 -32.56 17.00
CA VAL A 147 -4.36 -32.31 16.11
C VAL A 147 -4.28 -30.91 15.49
N TRP A 148 -4.68 -30.82 14.24
CA TRP A 148 -4.86 -29.55 13.51
C TRP A 148 -6.25 -28.98 13.73
N SER A 149 -6.35 -27.66 13.84
CA SER A 149 -7.60 -26.91 13.96
C SER A 149 -7.52 -25.61 13.15
N VAL A 150 -8.69 -25.07 12.80
CA VAL A 150 -8.81 -23.85 12.02
C VAL A 150 -9.79 -22.89 12.68
N LEU A 151 -9.44 -21.62 12.65
CA LEU A 151 -10.32 -20.52 13.03
C LEU A 151 -10.37 -19.55 11.86
N GLU A 152 -11.54 -19.41 11.24
CA GLU A 152 -11.75 -18.41 10.21
C GLU A 152 -11.90 -17.02 10.83
N VAL A 153 -11.27 -16.05 10.18
CA VAL A 153 -11.24 -14.68 10.65
C VAL A 153 -11.91 -13.81 9.59
N ASN A 154 -13.08 -13.28 9.94
CA ASN A 154 -13.74 -12.29 9.11
C ASN A 154 -13.07 -10.94 9.33
N MET A 155 -12.25 -10.53 8.37
CA MET A 155 -11.60 -9.22 8.40
C MET A 155 -12.51 -8.17 7.76
N PRO A 156 -12.65 -6.98 8.38
CA PRO A 156 -13.38 -5.87 7.78
C PRO A 156 -12.57 -5.20 6.66
N GLY A 157 -12.97 -5.39 5.41
CA GLY A 157 -12.51 -4.62 4.23
C GLY A 157 -11.20 -5.09 3.61
N GLY A 158 -10.99 -4.87 2.30
CA GLY A 158 -9.81 -5.32 1.55
C GLY A 158 -10.12 -5.61 0.07
N GLY A 159 -10.17 -4.59 -0.78
CA GLY A 159 -10.51 -4.75 -2.21
C GLY A 159 -12.00 -5.00 -2.47
N THR A 160 -12.39 -5.19 -3.75
CA THR A 160 -13.80 -5.32 -4.19
C THR A 160 -14.60 -6.39 -3.44
N ASP A 161 -13.91 -7.33 -2.80
CA ASP A 161 -14.51 -8.43 -2.03
C ASP A 161 -14.09 -8.48 -0.54
N GLY A 162 -13.24 -7.57 -0.05
CA GLY A 162 -13.03 -7.37 1.38
C GLY A 162 -11.96 -8.23 2.09
N PHE A 163 -11.03 -8.89 1.39
CA PHE A 163 -10.09 -9.85 1.98
C PHE A 163 -8.61 -9.56 1.68
N ILE A 164 -7.74 -9.89 2.65
CA ILE A 164 -6.27 -9.88 2.48
C ILE A 164 -5.87 -11.09 1.65
N ASP A 165 -5.51 -10.87 0.38
CA ASP A 165 -4.96 -11.90 -0.48
C ASP A 165 -3.45 -12.07 -0.21
N LEU A 166 -3.11 -13.03 0.66
CA LEU A 166 -1.72 -13.42 0.96
C LEU A 166 -1.07 -14.27 -0.14
N THR A 167 -1.77 -14.52 -1.25
CA THR A 167 -1.29 -15.35 -2.37
C THR A 167 -0.60 -14.54 -3.47
N GLN A 168 -0.69 -13.20 -3.45
CA GLN A 168 0.01 -12.37 -4.43
C GLN A 168 1.50 -12.30 -4.11
N GLU A 169 2.33 -12.74 -5.05
CA GLU A 169 3.74 -12.37 -5.11
C GLU A 169 3.84 -10.96 -5.73
N ASP A 170 4.75 -10.14 -5.21
CA ASP A 170 5.05 -8.78 -5.70
C ASP A 170 5.29 -8.69 -7.22
#